data_AF-A0A967NTD2-F1
#
_entry.id   AF-A0A967NTD2-F1
#
_cell.length_a   1.000
_cell.length_b   1.000
_cell.length_c   1.000
_cell.angle_alpha   90.00
_cell.angle_beta   90.00
_cell.angle_gamma   90.00
#
_symmetry.space_group_name_H-M   'P 1'
#
loop_
_entity.id
_entity.type
_entity.pdbx_description
1 polymer ?
#
loop_
_entity_poly.entity_id
_entity_poly.type
_entity_poly.pdbx_seq_one_letter_code
_entity_poly.pdbx_strand_id
1 'polypeptide(L)'
;MELAVAARLAASFQVLTLEIDALSGSDKLTETLFVNFQENEEIKDIYSQLHANVHSASSYELHPHLSLLYQKLTAQERDLLIEETAIGLQSIQFNELWAVAIPEQLSSLDDFRGWQTLLTCRLAPRKNVDTIY
;
A
#
# COMPACT_ATOMS: atom_id res chain seq x y z
N MET A 1 19.94 -0.92 8.82
CA MET A 1 19.37 -2.23 9.21
C MET A 1 18.02 -2.45 8.52
N GLU A 2 17.13 -1.48 8.53
CA GLU A 2 15.77 -1.57 7.93
C GLU A 2 15.76 -1.79 6.41
N LEU A 3 16.64 -1.11 5.66
CA LEU A 3 16.75 -1.33 4.20
C LEU A 3 17.14 -2.78 3.85
N ALA A 4 17.97 -3.43 4.68
CA ALA A 4 18.34 -4.83 4.47
C ALA A 4 17.17 -5.79 4.78
N VAL A 5 16.27 -5.40 5.69
CA VAL A 5 15.02 -6.13 5.94
C VAL A 5 14.11 -6.03 4.73
N ALA A 6 13.88 -4.84 4.20
CA ALA A 6 13.09 -4.64 2.98
C ALA A 6 13.64 -5.46 1.80
N ALA A 7 14.95 -5.44 1.56
CA ALA A 7 15.59 -6.24 0.52
C ALA A 7 15.39 -7.75 0.70
N ARG A 8 15.56 -8.27 1.93
CA ARG A 8 15.34 -9.70 2.25
C ARG A 8 13.89 -10.12 2.05
N LEU A 9 12.95 -9.28 2.47
CA LEU A 9 11.53 -9.55 2.31
C LEU A 9 11.17 -9.59 0.82
N ALA A 10 11.61 -8.60 0.04
CA ALA A 10 11.35 -8.59 -1.39
C ALA A 10 11.87 -9.87 -2.10
N ALA A 11 13.00 -10.41 -1.67
CA ALA A 11 13.54 -11.67 -2.19
C ALA A 11 12.75 -12.93 -1.75
N SER A 12 11.97 -12.84 -0.68
CA SER A 12 11.25 -13.96 -0.07
C SER A 12 9.78 -14.04 -0.51
N PHE A 13 9.22 -12.94 -1.01
CA PHE A 13 7.83 -12.86 -1.46
C PHE A 13 7.70 -12.86 -2.98
N GLN A 14 6.63 -13.48 -3.46
CA GLN A 14 6.25 -13.42 -4.87
C GLN A 14 5.47 -12.13 -5.16
N VAL A 15 5.24 -11.83 -6.43
CA VAL A 15 4.30 -10.80 -6.88
C VAL A 15 2.98 -10.94 -6.11
N LEU A 16 2.65 -9.88 -5.38
CA LEU A 16 1.46 -9.79 -4.55
C LEU A 16 0.29 -9.39 -5.44
N THR A 17 -0.82 -10.11 -5.32
CA THR A 17 -2.08 -9.72 -5.97
C THR A 17 -3.09 -9.40 -4.89
N LEU A 18 -3.65 -8.20 -4.92
CA LEU A 18 -4.69 -7.76 -4.00
C LEU A 18 -5.99 -7.54 -4.77
N GLU A 19 -7.06 -8.17 -4.28
CA GLU A 19 -8.43 -7.98 -4.75
C GLU A 19 -8.94 -6.62 -4.26
N ILE A 20 -9.61 -5.89 -5.15
CA ILE A 20 -10.25 -4.62 -4.81
C ILE A 20 -11.57 -4.92 -4.08
N ASP A 21 -11.75 -4.30 -2.92
CA ASP A 21 -12.98 -4.42 -2.13
C ASP A 21 -13.96 -3.29 -2.47
N ALA A 22 -13.57 -2.06 -2.17
CA ALA A 22 -14.42 -0.89 -2.34
C ALA A 22 -13.62 0.39 -2.56
N LEU A 23 -14.27 1.39 -3.15
CA LEU A 23 -13.80 2.76 -3.09
C LEU A 23 -14.29 3.39 -1.77
N SER A 24 -13.42 4.14 -1.10
CA SER A 24 -13.70 4.72 0.21
C SER A 24 -12.96 6.03 0.40
N GLY A 25 -13.29 6.74 1.47
CA GLY A 25 -12.65 8.01 1.79
C GLY A 25 -12.89 8.42 3.24
N SER A 26 -11.96 9.19 3.79
CA SER A 26 -12.00 9.74 5.14
C SER A 26 -11.62 11.24 5.14
N ASP A 27 -11.49 11.82 6.33
CA ASP A 27 -11.03 13.20 6.54
C ASP A 27 -9.50 13.30 6.69
N LYS A 28 -8.79 12.17 6.78
CA LYS A 28 -7.33 12.18 6.80
C LYS A 28 -6.79 12.50 5.42
N LEU A 29 -5.75 13.35 5.37
CA LEU A 29 -5.14 13.79 4.11
C LEU A 29 -4.67 12.62 3.24
N THR A 30 -4.08 11.59 3.84
CA THR A 30 -3.56 10.40 3.14
C THR A 30 -4.65 9.38 2.78
N GLU A 31 -5.87 9.57 3.26
CA GLU A 31 -7.01 8.67 3.07
C GLU A 31 -8.23 9.46 2.55
N THR A 32 -8.04 10.55 1.81
CA THR A 32 -9.16 11.35 1.32
C THR A 32 -10.06 10.55 0.38
N LEU A 33 -9.44 9.89 -0.61
CA LEU A 33 -10.09 8.96 -1.53
C LEU A 33 -9.11 7.83 -1.81
N PHE A 34 -9.52 6.59 -1.59
CA PHE A 34 -8.66 5.42 -1.70
C PHE A 34 -9.45 4.18 -2.11
N VAL A 35 -8.75 3.25 -2.75
CA VAL A 35 -9.24 1.90 -3.00
C VAL A 35 -8.85 1.02 -1.83
N ASN A 36 -9.81 0.36 -1.21
CA ASN A 36 -9.58 -0.70 -0.26
C ASN A 36 -9.27 -2.01 -0.96
N PHE A 37 -8.34 -2.76 -0.39
CA PHE A 37 -8.08 -4.12 -0.81
C PHE A 37 -8.60 -5.11 0.23
N GLN A 38 -8.99 -6.30 -0.23
CA GLN A 38 -9.22 -7.40 0.68
C GLN A 38 -7.89 -7.86 1.27
N GLU A 39 -7.86 -8.02 2.60
CA GLU A 39 -6.74 -8.65 3.27
C GLU A 39 -6.65 -10.13 2.90
N ASN A 40 -5.45 -10.57 2.51
CA ASN A 40 -5.14 -11.97 2.32
C ASN A 40 -3.91 -12.37 3.17
N GLU A 41 -3.61 -13.66 3.23
CA GLU A 41 -2.51 -14.16 4.05
C GLU A 41 -1.14 -13.68 3.54
N GLU A 42 -0.99 -13.39 2.24
CA GLU A 42 0.27 -12.87 1.67
C GLU A 42 0.61 -11.49 2.23
N ILE A 43 -0.34 -10.53 2.23
CA ILE A 43 -0.08 -9.18 2.77
C ILE A 43 0.06 -9.18 4.29
N LYS A 44 -0.69 -10.04 4.99
CA LYS A 44 -0.56 -10.20 6.45
C LYS A 44 0.83 -10.72 6.84
N ASP A 45 1.37 -11.69 6.10
CA ASP A 45 2.71 -12.21 6.35
C ASP A 45 3.79 -11.15 6.06
N ILE A 46 3.69 -10.42 4.94
CA ILE A 46 4.60 -9.29 4.64
C ILE A 46 4.58 -8.28 5.78
N TYR A 47 3.39 -7.85 6.20
CA TYR A 47 3.22 -6.87 7.27
C TYR A 47 3.78 -7.38 8.61
N SER A 48 3.48 -8.62 8.99
CA SER A 48 3.98 -9.23 10.22
C SER A 48 5.51 -9.33 10.23
N GLN A 49 6.10 -9.75 9.11
CA GLN A 49 7.56 -9.84 9.00
C GLN A 49 8.24 -8.47 8.97
N LEU A 50 7.64 -7.44 8.36
CA LEU A 50 8.13 -6.07 8.48
C LEU A 50 8.13 -5.62 9.94
N HIS A 51 7.00 -5.78 10.64
CA HIS A 51 6.83 -5.35 12.02
C HIS A 51 7.82 -6.05 12.96
N ALA A 52 8.03 -7.36 12.79
CA ALA A 52 8.95 -8.14 13.62
C ALA A 52 10.44 -7.82 13.40
N ASN A 53 10.81 -7.25 12.25
CA ASN A 53 12.22 -7.04 11.88
C ASN A 53 12.66 -5.57 11.84
N VAL A 54 11.73 -4.63 12.01
CA VAL A 54 12.01 -3.18 12.03
C VAL A 54 12.01 -2.68 13.48
N HIS A 55 13.07 -1.97 13.87
CA HIS A 55 13.31 -1.61 15.28
C HIS A 55 12.28 -0.61 15.83
N SER A 56 11.78 0.29 14.98
CA SER A 56 10.80 1.32 15.31
C SER A 56 9.49 1.08 14.55
N ALA A 57 8.97 -0.14 14.62
CA ALA A 57 7.72 -0.47 13.94
C ALA A 57 6.57 0.42 14.45
N SER A 58 5.82 1.01 13.53
CA SER A 58 4.67 1.85 13.85
C SER A 58 3.56 1.06 14.56
N SER A 59 2.70 1.76 15.31
CA SER A 59 1.44 1.22 15.82
C SER A 59 0.32 1.16 14.77
N TYR A 60 0.65 1.31 13.48
CA TYR A 60 -0.30 1.24 12.39
C TYR A 60 -0.90 -0.15 12.30
N GLU A 61 -2.21 -0.28 12.34
CA GLU A 61 -2.92 -1.53 12.06
C GLU A 61 -3.00 -1.74 10.54
N LEU A 62 -2.76 -2.97 10.08
CA LEU A 62 -2.79 -3.28 8.66
C LEU A 62 -4.18 -2.98 8.09
N HIS A 63 -4.24 -2.02 7.16
CA HIS A 63 -5.43 -1.70 6.38
C HIS A 63 -4.99 -1.45 4.94
N PRO A 64 -4.90 -2.50 4.10
CA PRO A 64 -4.29 -2.39 2.78
C PRO A 64 -5.18 -1.52 1.89
N HIS A 65 -4.66 -0.37 1.48
CA HIS A 65 -5.34 0.55 0.59
C HIS A 65 -4.38 1.22 -0.39
N LEU A 66 -4.93 1.73 -1.49
CA LEU A 66 -4.23 2.58 -2.44
C LEU A 66 -4.89 3.94 -2.48
N SER A 67 -4.20 4.96 -1.96
CA SER A 67 -4.66 6.33 -2.04
C SER A 67 -4.68 6.83 -3.48
N LEU A 68 -5.81 7.42 -3.88
CA LEU A 68 -6.03 7.98 -5.22
C LEU A 68 -5.87 9.50 -5.23
N LEU A 69 -6.21 10.15 -4.11
CA LEU A 69 -6.18 11.61 -3.97
C LEU A 69 -5.72 12.02 -2.58
N TYR A 70 -4.83 13.02 -2.53
CA TYR A 70 -4.45 13.73 -1.31
C TYR A 70 -4.96 15.16 -1.40
N GLN A 71 -6.16 15.43 -0.91
CA GLN A 71 -6.74 16.77 -0.96
C GLN A 71 -7.77 16.94 0.14
N LYS A 72 -7.85 18.11 0.77
CA LYS A 72 -8.94 18.38 1.69
C LYS A 72 -10.23 18.54 0.90
N LEU A 73 -11.19 17.64 1.13
CA LEU A 73 -12.53 17.68 0.58
C LEU A 73 -13.55 17.75 1.71
N THR A 74 -14.67 18.41 1.44
CA THR A 74 -15.85 18.28 2.30
C THR A 74 -16.41 16.86 2.20
N ALA A 75 -17.22 16.44 3.19
CA ALA A 75 -17.86 15.14 3.15
C ALA A 75 -18.72 14.97 1.88
N GLN A 76 -19.47 16.01 1.49
CA GLN A 76 -20.31 15.98 0.30
C GLN A 76 -19.52 15.79 -1.00
N GLU A 77 -18.41 16.51 -1.17
CA GLU A 77 -17.56 16.34 -2.36
C GLU A 77 -16.96 14.94 -2.43
N ARG A 78 -16.54 14.40 -1.28
CA ARG A 78 -15.97 13.05 -1.20
C ARG A 78 -17.02 11.98 -1.51
N ASP A 79 -18.22 12.10 -0.94
CA ASP A 79 -19.30 11.14 -1.18
C ASP A 79 -19.71 11.14 -2.67
N LEU A 80 -19.79 12.32 -3.28
CA LEU A 80 -20.04 12.45 -4.72
C LEU A 80 -18.95 11.77 -5.56
N LEU A 81 -17.67 11.98 -5.22
CA LEU A 81 -16.57 11.32 -5.93
C LEU A 81 -16.63 9.80 -5.78
N ILE A 82 -17.02 9.28 -4.61
CA ILE A 82 -17.17 7.84 -4.40
C ILE A 82 -18.29 7.28 -5.27
N GLU A 83 -19.43 7.98 -5.35
CA GLU A 83 -20.60 7.55 -6.14
C GLU A 83 -20.33 7.59 -7.65
N GLU A 84 -19.61 8.61 -8.13
CA GLU A 84 -19.38 8.84 -9.57
C GLU A 84 -18.15 8.09 -10.12
N THR A 85 -17.25 7.63 -9.26
CA THR A 85 -16.02 6.95 -9.69
C THR A 85 -16.20 5.44 -9.75
N ALA A 86 -16.20 4.90 -10.97
CA ALA A 86 -16.17 3.45 -11.18
C ALA A 86 -14.72 2.92 -11.25
N ILE A 87 -14.36 2.02 -10.32
CA ILE A 87 -13.11 1.26 -10.41
C ILE A 87 -13.36 0.00 -11.24
N GLY A 88 -13.01 0.04 -12.53
CA GLY A 88 -13.20 -1.06 -13.47
C GLY A 88 -12.22 -2.24 -13.31
N LEU A 89 -11.49 -2.29 -12.20
CA LEU A 89 -10.50 -3.31 -11.90
C LEU A 89 -11.02 -4.22 -10.78
N GLN A 90 -10.73 -5.51 -10.86
CA GLN A 90 -11.05 -6.47 -9.79
C GLN A 90 -9.86 -6.71 -8.86
N SER A 91 -8.63 -6.55 -9.37
CA SER A 91 -7.41 -6.76 -8.61
C SER A 91 -6.25 -5.95 -9.17
N ILE A 92 -5.22 -5.77 -8.35
CA ILE A 92 -3.96 -5.10 -8.71
C ILE A 92 -2.79 -6.00 -8.34
N GLN A 93 -1.79 -6.05 -9.23
CA GLN A 93 -0.54 -6.76 -8.99
C GLN A 93 0.57 -5.79 -8.58
N PHE A 94 1.22 -6.08 -7.47
CA PHE A 94 2.38 -5.36 -6.96
C PHE A 94 3.61 -6.24 -7.15
N ASN A 95 4.60 -5.73 -7.88
CA ASN A 95 5.82 -6.46 -8.23
C ASN A 95 7.10 -5.83 -7.66
N GLU A 96 6.95 -4.78 -6.86
CA GLU A 96 8.05 -4.06 -6.23
C GLU A 96 7.70 -3.69 -4.79
N LEU A 97 8.72 -3.68 -3.93
CA LEU A 97 8.69 -3.16 -2.56
C LEU A 97 9.64 -1.96 -2.49
N TRP A 98 9.15 -0.83 -2.01
CA TRP A 98 9.93 0.40 -1.88
C TRP A 98 10.10 0.76 -0.41
N ALA A 99 11.33 1.15 -0.03
CA ALA A 99 11.56 1.84 1.23
C ALA A 99 11.66 3.34 0.94
N VAL A 100 10.75 4.11 1.54
CA VAL A 100 10.63 5.56 1.30
C VAL A 100 10.85 6.29 2.61
N ALA A 101 11.78 7.24 2.63
CA ALA A 101 11.89 8.21 3.71
C ALA A 101 10.79 9.25 3.53
N ILE A 102 9.97 9.43 4.57
CA ILE A 102 8.90 10.41 4.63
C ILE A 102 9.12 11.34 5.82
N PRO A 103 8.68 12.61 5.77
CA PRO A 103 8.64 13.47 6.95
C PRO A 103 7.76 12.87 8.04
N GLU A 104 8.10 13.15 9.30
CA GLU A 104 7.39 12.61 10.47
C GLU A 104 5.92 13.07 10.56
N GLN A 105 5.60 14.23 9.97
CA GLN A 105 4.25 14.76 9.91
C GLN A 105 3.82 14.98 8.46
N LEU A 106 2.65 14.45 8.11
CA LEU A 106 1.99 14.62 6.81
C LEU A 106 0.68 15.40 7.02
N SER A 107 0.81 16.71 7.24
CA SER A 107 -0.30 17.61 7.57
C SER A 107 -0.73 18.49 6.39
N SER A 108 0.15 18.64 5.39
CA SER A 108 -0.02 19.49 4.22
C SER A 108 0.52 18.84 2.96
N LEU A 109 0.09 19.35 1.80
CA LEU A 109 0.62 18.90 0.52
C LEU A 109 2.12 19.22 0.33
N ASP A 110 2.64 20.24 1.02
CA ASP A 110 4.05 20.60 0.94
C ASP A 110 4.94 19.53 1.59
N ASP A 111 4.40 18.73 2.52
CA ASP A 111 5.12 17.65 3.21
C ASP A 111 5.48 16.50 2.25
N PHE A 112 4.80 16.36 1.10
CA PHE A 112 5.14 15.35 0.09
C PHE A 112 6.45 15.66 -0.65
N ARG A 113 6.95 16.90 -0.62
CA ARG A 113 8.21 17.27 -1.30
C ARG A 113 9.45 16.63 -0.67
N GLY A 114 9.34 16.19 0.59
CA GLY A 114 10.43 15.54 1.32
C GLY A 114 10.55 14.04 1.06
N TRP A 115 9.68 13.46 0.23
CA TRP A 115 9.67 12.03 -0.01
C TRP A 115 10.89 11.59 -0.81
N GLN A 116 11.63 10.63 -0.29
CA GLN A 116 12.81 10.10 -0.93
C GLN A 116 12.77 8.57 -0.95
N THR A 117 12.76 7.99 -2.15
CA THR A 117 12.96 6.54 -2.31
C THR A 117 14.40 6.20 -1.95
N LEU A 118 14.58 5.41 -0.89
CA LEU A 118 15.89 4.95 -0.41
C LEU A 118 16.28 3.62 -1.05
N LEU A 119 15.28 2.79 -1.37
CA LEU A 119 15.46 1.46 -1.94
C LEU A 119 14.23 1.06 -2.75
N THR A 120 14.47 0.42 -3.89
CA THR A 120 13.46 -0.30 -4.67
C THR A 120 13.94 -1.74 -4.84
N CYS A 121 13.08 -2.71 -4.55
CA CYS A 121 13.36 -4.13 -4.75
C CYS A 121 12.23 -4.78 -5.53
N ARG A 122 12.57 -5.60 -6.52
CA ARG A 122 11.60 -6.45 -7.22
C ARG A 122 11.20 -7.62 -6.32
N LEU A 123 9.90 -7.92 -6.30
CA LEU A 123 9.40 -9.16 -5.75
C LEU A 123 9.72 -10.32 -6.68
N ALA A 124 9.81 -11.54 -6.15
CA ALA A 124 10.01 -12.72 -6.97
C ALA A 124 8.84 -12.90 -7.94
N PRO A 125 9.07 -13.30 -9.21
CA PRO A 125 7.97 -13.64 -10.10
C PRO A 125 7.15 -14.79 -9.49
N ARG A 126 5.83 -14.77 -9.71
CA ARG A 126 5.00 -15.93 -9.36
C ARG A 126 5.52 -17.13 -10.15
N LYS A 127 5.79 -18.24 -9.47
CA LYS A 127 6.12 -19.49 -10.15
C LYS A 127 4.83 -19.94 -10.85
N ASN A 128 4.87 -20.12 -12.16
CA ASN A 128 3.77 -20.82 -12.84
C ASN A 128 3.66 -22.20 -12.19
N VAL A 129 2.54 -22.45 -11.52
CA VAL A 129 2.19 -23.80 -11.14
C VAL A 129 1.79 -24.46 -12.46
N ASP A 130 2.72 -25.20 -13.07
CA ASP A 130 2.41 -26.01 -14.24
C ASP A 130 1.18 -26.84 -13.90
N THR A 131 0.07 -26.51 -14.55
CA THR A 131 -1.16 -27.28 -14.44
C THR A 131 -0.89 -28.57 -15.20
N ILE A 132 -0.57 -29.63 -14.46
CA ILE A 132 -0.49 -30.98 -15.00
C ILE A 132 -1.93 -31.36 -15.36
N TYR A 133 -2.27 -31.31 -16.65
CA TYR A 133 -3.46 -31.92 -17.23
C TYR A 133 -3.29 -33.44 -17.34
#